data_AF-A0A7S4C3Z4-F1
#
_entry.id   AF-A0A7S4C3Z4-F1
#
_cell.length_a   1.000
_cell.length_b   1.000
_cell.length_c   1.000
_cell.angle_alpha   90.00
_cell.angle_beta   90.00
_cell.angle_gamma   90.00
#
_symmetry.space_group_name_H-M   'P 1'
#
loop_
_entity.id
_entity.type
_entity.pdbx_description
1 polymer ?
#
loop_
_entity_poly.entity_id
_entity_poly.type
_entity_poly.pdbx_seq_one_letter_code
_entity_poly.pdbx_strand_id
1 'polypeptide(L)'
;MWAKVNAASVQQENAVNIMQIDMLQLGVLQTQLDNVSMQATLIIGFALGMWAGETLEPLFDDESARCVFKTGQHMVLAVFFFCSVAACISCCFIVVSLSSYVKQASQRAALLVSTGAAVAVTRQHIKVIYDYFVLAVLLFISSAALLIWLFVGLPDRIPFEGDPHGEVSELLTHLDNGKYFITCINTYSERANHERDTFSFYLACTNTIVLVGMGVWGYIKFRGVSRTYQARRLLDWYHSEKAENQQISMSLHRFGIGGVDVPHTQHGPLSPASSYRAYDSDQDSTGGADPKKYGGK
;
A
#
# COMPACT_ATOMS: atom_id res chain seq x y z
N MET A 1 -7.80 -5.14 -58.03
CA MET A 1 -8.68 -5.64 -56.94
C MET A 1 -7.96 -6.63 -56.05
N TRP A 2 -7.33 -7.67 -56.59
CA TRP A 2 -6.58 -8.71 -55.86
C TRP A 2 -5.52 -8.21 -54.86
N ALA A 3 -4.71 -7.20 -55.22
CA ALA A 3 -3.69 -6.65 -54.31
C ALA A 3 -4.27 -5.98 -53.05
N LYS A 4 -5.48 -5.39 -53.12
CA LYS A 4 -6.14 -4.76 -51.96
C LYS A 4 -6.75 -5.80 -51.00
N VAL A 5 -7.18 -6.95 -51.54
CA VAL A 5 -7.74 -8.05 -50.73
C VAL A 5 -6.63 -8.76 -49.96
N ASN A 6 -5.48 -9.02 -50.59
CA ASN A 6 -4.32 -9.60 -49.89
C ASN A 6 -3.73 -8.66 -48.84
N ALA A 7 -3.71 -7.34 -49.10
CA ALA A 7 -3.26 -6.37 -48.10
C ALA A 7 -4.20 -6.31 -46.89
N ALA A 8 -5.52 -6.40 -47.11
CA ALA A 8 -6.50 -6.42 -46.04
C ALA A 8 -6.45 -7.73 -45.22
N SER A 9 -6.25 -8.89 -45.87
CA SER A 9 -6.13 -10.17 -45.17
C SER A 9 -4.88 -10.25 -44.30
N VAL A 10 -3.73 -9.75 -44.80
CA VAL A 10 -2.47 -9.70 -44.03
C VAL A 10 -2.59 -8.72 -42.85
N GLN A 11 -3.27 -7.57 -43.03
CA GLN A 11 -3.55 -6.65 -41.92
C GLN A 11 -4.45 -7.29 -40.86
N GLN A 12 -5.41 -8.13 -41.27
CA GLN A 12 -6.30 -8.83 -40.35
C GLN A 12 -5.58 -9.94 -39.57
N GLU A 13 -4.72 -10.73 -40.23
CA GLU A 13 -3.87 -11.72 -39.55
C GLU A 13 -2.89 -11.07 -38.57
N ASN A 14 -2.26 -9.95 -38.96
CA ASN A 14 -1.39 -9.21 -38.07
C ASN A 14 -2.14 -8.60 -36.86
N ALA A 15 -3.36 -8.11 -37.06
CA ALA A 15 -4.18 -7.63 -35.95
C ALA A 15 -4.55 -8.75 -34.97
N VAL A 16 -4.84 -9.95 -35.47
CA VAL A 16 -5.11 -11.14 -34.64
C VAL A 16 -3.86 -11.57 -33.88
N ASN A 17 -2.70 -11.61 -34.53
CA ASN A 17 -1.43 -11.95 -33.88
C ASN A 17 -1.07 -10.95 -32.77
N ILE A 18 -1.27 -9.64 -32.99
CA ILE A 18 -1.03 -8.61 -31.98
C ILE A 18 -1.99 -8.79 -30.79
N MET A 19 -3.27 -9.04 -31.06
CA MET A 19 -4.25 -9.28 -30.00
C MET A 19 -3.89 -10.51 -29.15
N GLN A 20 -3.39 -11.59 -29.77
CA GLN A 20 -2.91 -12.77 -29.05
C GLN A 20 -1.69 -12.46 -28.17
N ILE A 21 -0.73 -11.69 -28.70
CA ILE A 21 0.45 -11.26 -27.94
C ILE A 21 0.04 -10.40 -26.74
N ASP A 22 -0.85 -9.44 -26.93
CA ASP A 22 -1.36 -8.58 -25.84
C ASP A 22 -2.10 -9.41 -24.78
N MET A 23 -2.87 -10.40 -25.19
CA MET A 23 -3.59 -11.27 -24.26
C MET A 23 -2.63 -12.17 -23.45
N LEU A 24 -1.55 -12.64 -24.07
CA LEU A 24 -0.45 -13.31 -23.36
C LEU A 24 0.24 -12.38 -22.36
N GLN A 25 0.55 -11.14 -22.76
CA GLN A 25 1.13 -10.14 -21.85
C GLN A 25 0.21 -9.84 -20.67
N LEU A 26 -1.10 -9.71 -20.93
CA LEU A 26 -2.09 -9.51 -19.88
C LEU A 26 -2.10 -10.69 -18.89
N GLY A 27 -1.97 -11.92 -19.40
CA GLY A 27 -1.82 -13.12 -18.57
C GLY A 27 -0.59 -13.06 -17.67
N VAL A 28 0.57 -12.66 -18.20
CA VAL A 28 1.80 -12.47 -17.39
C VAL A 28 1.60 -11.42 -16.30
N LEU A 29 0.97 -10.28 -16.62
CA LEU A 29 0.68 -9.22 -15.66
C LEU A 29 -0.29 -9.68 -14.55
N GLN A 30 -1.29 -10.50 -14.89
CA GLN A 30 -2.20 -11.09 -13.90
C GLN A 30 -1.47 -12.05 -12.96
N THR A 31 -0.60 -12.91 -13.48
CA THR A 31 0.24 -13.80 -12.66
C THR A 31 1.16 -13.01 -11.72
N GLN A 32 1.74 -11.90 -12.17
CA GLN A 32 2.53 -11.02 -11.29
C GLN A 32 1.68 -10.46 -10.15
N LEU A 33 0.47 -9.99 -10.44
CA LEU A 33 -0.46 -9.50 -9.41
C LEU A 33 -0.95 -10.63 -8.48
N ASP A 34 -1.07 -11.87 -8.95
CA ASP A 34 -1.36 -13.04 -8.10
C ASP A 34 -0.23 -13.29 -7.11
N ASN A 35 1.01 -13.31 -7.60
CA ASN A 35 2.18 -13.52 -6.75
C ASN A 35 2.32 -12.43 -5.68
N VAL A 36 2.20 -11.15 -6.06
CA VAL A 36 2.27 -10.02 -5.12
C VAL A 36 1.14 -10.08 -4.10
N SER A 37 -0.09 -10.36 -4.55
CA SER A 37 -1.23 -10.48 -3.65
C SER A 37 -1.07 -11.65 -2.67
N MET A 38 -0.56 -12.79 -3.12
CA MET A 38 -0.31 -13.95 -2.25
C MET A 38 0.75 -13.63 -1.19
N GLN A 39 1.86 -13.02 -1.59
CA GLN A 39 2.91 -12.60 -0.67
C GLN A 39 2.40 -11.56 0.35
N ALA A 40 1.61 -10.58 -0.10
CA ALA A 40 0.99 -9.60 0.79
C ALA A 40 0.05 -10.26 1.81
N THR A 41 -0.75 -11.25 1.40
CA THR A 41 -1.60 -12.02 2.32
C THR A 41 -0.79 -12.80 3.36
N LEU A 42 0.33 -13.41 2.96
CA LEU A 42 1.23 -14.07 3.90
C LEU A 42 1.80 -13.08 4.93
N ILE A 43 2.24 -11.91 4.47
CA ILE A 43 2.72 -10.83 5.35
C ILE A 43 1.64 -10.39 6.33
N ILE A 44 0.38 -10.26 5.90
CA ILE A 44 -0.76 -9.97 6.79
C ILE A 44 -0.86 -11.05 7.88
N GLY A 45 -0.79 -12.33 7.51
CA GLY A 45 -0.83 -13.43 8.48
C GLY A 45 0.27 -13.33 9.53
N PHE A 46 1.52 -13.10 9.11
CA PHE A 46 2.64 -12.91 10.05
C PHE A 46 2.49 -11.65 10.90
N ALA A 47 2.05 -10.53 10.31
CA ALA A 47 1.85 -9.27 11.00
C ALA A 47 0.71 -9.36 12.04
N LEU A 48 -0.39 -10.04 11.72
CA LEU A 48 -1.45 -10.35 12.68
C LEU A 48 -0.93 -11.27 13.79
N GLY A 49 -0.08 -12.24 13.48
CA GLY A 49 0.59 -13.06 14.50
C GLY A 49 1.51 -12.24 15.42
N MET A 50 2.20 -11.23 14.89
CA MET A 50 3.00 -10.30 15.69
C MET A 50 2.14 -9.35 16.54
N TRP A 51 0.91 -9.03 16.13
CA TRP A 51 0.00 -8.17 16.89
C TRP A 51 -0.78 -8.95 17.95
N ALA A 52 -1.31 -10.12 17.60
CA ALA A 52 -2.25 -10.89 18.42
C ALA A 52 -1.61 -12.09 19.14
N GLY A 53 -0.30 -12.26 19.03
CA GLY A 53 0.39 -13.41 19.61
C GLY A 53 0.43 -13.35 21.14
N GLU A 54 0.29 -14.52 21.78
CA GLU A 54 0.66 -14.79 23.18
C GLU A 54 2.10 -14.34 23.49
N THR A 55 2.92 -14.17 22.44
CA THR A 55 4.25 -13.59 22.53
C THR A 55 4.26 -12.19 23.13
N LEU A 56 3.21 -11.37 22.94
CA LEU A 56 3.12 -10.01 23.50
C LEU A 56 2.57 -9.96 24.93
N GLU A 57 1.95 -11.03 25.42
CA GLU A 57 1.42 -11.13 26.78
C GLU A 57 2.48 -10.78 27.85
N PRO A 58 3.71 -11.34 27.81
CA PRO A 58 4.75 -10.91 28.74
C PRO A 58 5.14 -9.44 28.58
N LEU A 59 4.91 -8.79 27.43
CA LEU A 59 5.28 -7.39 27.24
C LEU A 59 4.36 -6.40 27.97
N PHE A 60 3.10 -6.81 28.19
CA PHE A 60 2.06 -6.01 28.84
C PHE A 60 1.71 -6.49 30.25
N ASP A 61 2.21 -7.66 30.65
CA ASP A 61 2.06 -8.17 32.00
C ASP A 61 2.93 -7.36 32.98
N ASP A 62 2.30 -6.89 34.07
CA ASP A 62 2.91 -6.03 35.07
C ASP A 62 3.91 -6.78 35.96
N GLU A 63 3.73 -8.10 36.08
CA GLU A 63 4.57 -9.01 36.88
C GLU A 63 5.72 -9.62 36.07
N SER A 64 5.72 -9.42 34.75
CA SER A 64 6.69 -10.05 33.88
C SER A 64 8.08 -9.42 33.99
N ALA A 65 9.08 -10.25 33.71
CA ALA A 65 10.48 -9.85 33.53
C ALA A 65 10.68 -8.81 32.40
N ARG A 66 9.82 -8.84 31.37
CA ARG A 66 10.02 -8.10 30.11
C ARG A 66 8.89 -7.13 29.86
N CYS A 67 8.76 -6.10 30.69
CA CYS A 67 7.67 -5.14 30.58
C CYS A 67 8.05 -3.85 29.83
N VAL A 68 7.15 -3.36 28.97
CA VAL A 68 7.29 -2.08 28.25
C VAL A 68 7.28 -0.87 29.20
N PHE A 69 6.61 -0.98 30.34
CA PHE A 69 6.35 0.16 31.23
C PHE A 69 7.56 0.60 32.07
N LYS A 70 8.67 -0.13 32.00
CA LYS A 70 9.88 0.10 32.81
C LYS A 70 10.60 1.40 32.50
N THR A 71 10.63 1.84 31.23
CA THR A 71 11.22 3.12 30.85
C THR A 71 10.41 3.78 29.74
N GLY A 72 10.42 5.12 29.70
CA GLY A 72 9.78 5.88 28.63
C GLY A 72 10.33 5.57 27.23
N GLN A 73 11.60 5.15 27.12
CA GLN A 73 12.18 4.73 25.85
C GLN A 73 11.53 3.43 25.32
N HIS A 74 11.22 2.48 26.20
CA HIS A 74 10.55 1.23 25.82
C HIS A 74 9.10 1.49 25.41
N MET A 75 8.38 2.39 26.12
CA MET A 75 7.05 2.84 25.72
C MET A 75 7.04 3.44 24.31
N VAL A 76 8.00 4.32 24.00
CA VAL A 76 8.14 4.91 22.65
C VAL A 76 8.42 3.83 21.61
N LEU A 77 9.30 2.87 21.91
CA LEU A 77 9.65 1.80 20.99
C LEU A 77 8.46 0.85 20.72
N ALA A 78 7.64 0.59 21.74
CA ALA A 78 6.38 -0.14 21.59
C ALA A 78 5.39 0.61 20.69
N VAL A 79 5.24 1.93 20.85
CA VAL A 79 4.39 2.74 19.95
C VAL A 79 4.84 2.61 18.50
N PHE A 80 6.14 2.73 18.23
CA PHE A 80 6.69 2.55 16.88
C PHE A 80 6.43 1.15 16.33
N PHE A 81 6.60 0.11 17.16
CA PHE A 81 6.30 -1.27 16.80
C PHE A 81 4.85 -1.41 16.36
N PHE A 82 3.88 -1.06 17.21
CA PHE A 82 2.46 -1.22 16.87
C PHE A 82 2.04 -0.39 15.67
N CYS A 83 2.50 0.87 15.56
CA CYS A 83 2.21 1.71 14.41
C CYS A 83 2.78 1.12 13.11
N SER A 84 3.98 0.55 13.15
CA SER A 84 4.61 -0.09 11.99
C SER A 84 3.86 -1.35 11.55
N VAL A 85 3.38 -2.18 12.50
CA VAL A 85 2.56 -3.36 12.21
C VAL A 85 1.20 -2.95 11.64
N ALA A 86 0.54 -1.95 12.22
CA ALA A 86 -0.74 -1.43 11.74
C ALA A 86 -0.63 -0.85 10.33
N ALA A 87 0.42 -0.07 10.05
CA ALA A 87 0.71 0.47 8.73
C ALA A 87 1.03 -0.65 7.73
N CYS A 88 1.81 -1.67 8.13
CA CYS A 88 2.13 -2.83 7.30
C CYS A 88 0.86 -3.57 6.86
N ILE A 89 0.00 -3.95 7.81
CA ILE A 89 -1.27 -4.64 7.54
C ILE A 89 -2.13 -3.82 6.58
N SER A 90 -2.26 -2.51 6.85
CA SER A 90 -3.03 -1.61 6.01
C SER A 90 -2.50 -1.52 4.58
N CYS A 91 -1.18 -1.38 4.40
CA CYS A 91 -0.54 -1.38 3.08
C CYS A 91 -0.78 -2.70 2.34
N CYS A 92 -0.65 -3.85 3.03
CA CYS A 92 -0.92 -5.15 2.42
C CYS A 92 -2.40 -5.28 1.99
N PHE A 93 -3.36 -4.81 2.78
CA PHE A 93 -4.77 -4.79 2.38
C PHE A 93 -5.02 -3.93 1.14
N ILE A 94 -4.35 -2.78 1.03
CA ILE A 94 -4.40 -1.93 -0.18
C ILE A 94 -3.84 -2.69 -1.39
N VAL A 95 -2.70 -3.37 -1.24
CA VAL A 95 -2.10 -4.18 -2.31
C VAL A 95 -3.05 -5.29 -2.76
N VAL A 96 -3.61 -6.06 -1.84
CA VAL A 96 -4.53 -7.18 -2.16
C VAL A 96 -5.80 -6.68 -2.84
N SER A 97 -6.40 -5.60 -2.32
CA SER A 97 -7.64 -5.03 -2.86
C SER A 97 -7.45 -4.43 -4.25
N LEU A 98 -6.38 -3.65 -4.46
CA LEU A 98 -6.03 -3.08 -5.76
C LEU A 98 -5.69 -4.18 -6.77
N SER A 99 -4.90 -5.18 -6.38
CA SER A 99 -4.52 -6.30 -7.25
C SER A 99 -5.74 -7.07 -7.73
N SER A 100 -6.67 -7.37 -6.82
CA SER A 100 -7.92 -8.07 -7.14
C SER A 100 -8.80 -7.24 -8.08
N TYR A 101 -8.91 -5.94 -7.83
CA TYR A 101 -9.68 -5.03 -8.69
C TYR A 101 -9.08 -4.89 -10.09
N VAL A 102 -7.78 -4.63 -10.19
CA VAL A 102 -7.07 -4.47 -11.47
C VAL A 102 -7.18 -5.73 -12.32
N LYS A 103 -7.08 -6.93 -11.73
CA LYS A 103 -7.33 -8.18 -12.44
C LYS A 103 -8.72 -8.20 -13.08
N GLN A 104 -9.76 -7.97 -12.28
CA GLN A 104 -11.14 -8.02 -12.77
C GLN A 104 -11.43 -6.92 -13.80
N ALA A 105 -10.92 -5.70 -13.57
CA ALA A 105 -11.13 -4.56 -14.44
C ALA A 105 -10.38 -4.73 -15.77
N SER A 106 -9.18 -5.30 -15.76
CA SER A 106 -8.38 -5.55 -16.96
C SER A 106 -9.01 -6.60 -17.88
N GLN A 107 -9.56 -7.68 -17.32
CA GLN A 107 -10.29 -8.70 -18.10
C GLN A 107 -11.54 -8.10 -18.76
N ARG A 108 -12.28 -7.26 -18.04
CA ARG A 108 -13.45 -6.56 -18.60
C ARG A 108 -13.07 -5.54 -19.67
N ALA A 109 -11.99 -4.79 -19.47
CA ALA A 109 -11.50 -3.81 -20.43
C ALA A 109 -11.01 -4.45 -21.73
N ALA A 110 -10.33 -5.59 -21.63
CA ALA A 110 -9.87 -6.37 -22.80
C ALA A 110 -11.05 -6.85 -23.67
N LEU A 111 -12.18 -7.22 -23.05
CA LEU A 111 -13.38 -7.66 -23.76
C LEU A 111 -14.19 -6.50 -24.37
N LEU A 112 -14.18 -5.32 -23.74
CA LEU A 112 -15.06 -4.21 -24.12
C LEU A 112 -14.44 -3.20 -25.09
N VAL A 113 -13.12 -2.97 -25.03
CA VAL A 113 -12.46 -1.89 -25.80
C VAL A 113 -11.34 -2.44 -26.66
N SER A 114 -10.28 -2.94 -26.04
CA SER A 114 -9.10 -3.49 -26.72
C SER A 114 -8.15 -4.14 -25.70
N THR A 115 -7.45 -5.20 -26.11
CA THR A 115 -6.40 -5.86 -25.34
C THR A 115 -5.21 -4.95 -25.06
N GLY A 116 -4.75 -4.18 -26.05
CA GLY A 116 -3.57 -3.31 -25.91
C GLY A 116 -3.79 -2.16 -24.91
N ALA A 117 -4.97 -1.53 -24.94
CA ALA A 117 -5.34 -0.50 -23.97
C ALA A 117 -5.41 -1.04 -22.54
N ALA A 118 -5.96 -2.25 -22.38
CA ALA A 118 -6.03 -2.92 -21.09
C ALA A 118 -4.63 -3.24 -20.53
N VAL A 119 -3.70 -3.69 -21.38
CA VAL A 119 -2.31 -3.99 -20.99
C VAL A 119 -1.57 -2.73 -20.54
N ALA A 120 -1.65 -1.64 -21.31
CA ALA A 120 -0.95 -0.39 -21.00
C ALA A 120 -1.36 0.19 -19.63
N VAL A 121 -2.68 0.30 -19.38
CA VAL A 121 -3.22 0.80 -18.12
C VAL A 121 -2.87 -0.13 -16.95
N THR A 122 -2.93 -1.45 -17.17
CA THR A 122 -2.59 -2.45 -16.14
C THR A 122 -1.11 -2.39 -15.76
N ARG A 123 -0.21 -2.19 -16.72
CA ARG A 123 1.23 -2.05 -16.47
C ARG A 123 1.54 -0.82 -15.61
N GLN A 124 0.84 0.29 -15.83
CA GLN A 124 1.01 1.50 -15.01
C GLN A 124 0.58 1.26 -13.56
N HIS A 125 -0.56 0.61 -13.34
CA HIS A 125 -1.06 0.33 -11.99
C HIS A 125 -0.24 -0.74 -11.27
N ILE A 126 0.31 -1.72 -11.98
CA ILE A 126 1.21 -2.72 -11.40
C ILE A 126 2.43 -2.06 -10.75
N LYS A 127 3.04 -1.05 -11.37
CA LYS A 127 4.16 -0.33 -10.77
C LYS A 127 3.77 0.28 -9.42
N VAL A 128 2.63 0.96 -9.37
CA VAL A 128 2.11 1.57 -8.14
C VAL A 128 1.82 0.51 -7.06
N ILE A 129 1.25 -0.63 -7.46
CA ILE A 129 0.99 -1.76 -6.54
C ILE A 129 2.31 -2.31 -5.98
N TYR A 130 3.34 -2.44 -6.81
CA TYR A 130 4.67 -2.86 -6.36
C TYR A 130 5.31 -1.86 -5.39
N ASP A 131 5.16 -0.55 -5.63
CA ASP A 131 5.68 0.46 -4.70
C ASP A 131 5.05 0.33 -3.30
N TYR A 132 3.74 0.10 -3.23
CA TYR A 132 3.06 -0.19 -1.95
C TYR A 132 3.48 -1.53 -1.35
N PHE A 133 3.73 -2.54 -2.16
CA PHE A 133 4.22 -3.83 -1.69
C PHE A 133 5.62 -3.71 -1.08
N VAL A 134 6.55 -3.00 -1.73
CA VAL A 134 7.88 -2.72 -1.20
C VAL A 134 7.79 -1.95 0.12
N LEU A 135 6.93 -0.92 0.19
CA LEU A 135 6.70 -0.19 1.44
C LEU A 135 6.17 -1.12 2.54
N ALA A 136 5.24 -2.01 2.23
CA ALA A 136 4.72 -2.99 3.19
C ALA A 136 5.82 -3.93 3.70
N VAL A 137 6.70 -4.42 2.80
CA VAL A 137 7.84 -5.27 3.18
C VAL A 137 8.82 -4.52 4.08
N LEU A 138 9.13 -3.26 3.78
CA LEU A 138 10.00 -2.44 4.64
C LEU A 138 9.39 -2.23 6.02
N LEU A 139 8.09 -1.94 6.09
CA LEU A 139 7.37 -1.81 7.35
C LEU A 139 7.37 -3.14 8.13
N PHE A 140 7.14 -4.27 7.45
CA PHE A 140 7.21 -5.59 8.07
C PHE A 140 8.59 -5.88 8.66
N ILE A 141 9.67 -5.69 7.90
CA ILE A 141 11.04 -5.89 8.38
C ILE A 141 11.35 -4.97 9.56
N SER A 142 10.93 -3.70 9.49
CA SER A 142 11.11 -2.76 10.60
C SER A 142 10.35 -3.21 11.85
N SER A 143 9.13 -3.72 11.70
CA SER A 143 8.35 -4.24 12.83
C SER A 143 8.97 -5.47 13.46
N ALA A 144 9.52 -6.39 12.65
CA ALA A 144 10.24 -7.56 13.15
C ALA A 144 11.52 -7.16 13.90
N ALA A 145 12.28 -6.19 13.37
CA ALA A 145 13.47 -5.68 14.04
C ALA A 145 13.15 -5.00 15.38
N LEU A 146 12.08 -4.19 15.42
CA LEU A 146 11.58 -3.57 16.65
C LEU A 146 11.10 -4.61 17.66
N LEU A 147 10.44 -5.67 17.21
CA LEU A 147 10.02 -6.78 18.07
C LEU A 147 11.22 -7.49 18.70
N ILE A 148 12.25 -7.81 17.90
CA ILE A 148 13.50 -8.39 18.42
C ILE A 148 14.15 -7.44 19.43
N TRP A 149 14.15 -6.14 19.15
CA TRP A 149 14.68 -5.15 20.08
C TRP A 149 13.89 -5.10 21.39
N LEU A 150 12.56 -5.24 21.35
CA LEU A 150 11.71 -5.33 22.54
C LEU A 150 11.99 -6.60 23.36
N PHE A 151 12.35 -7.72 22.74
CA PHE A 151 12.61 -8.96 23.48
C PHE A 151 14.05 -9.15 23.94
N VAL A 152 15.02 -8.71 23.15
CA VAL A 152 16.47 -8.91 23.40
C VAL A 152 17.11 -7.69 24.04
N GLY A 153 16.64 -6.49 23.67
CA GLY A 153 17.16 -5.23 24.22
C GLY A 153 16.61 -4.89 25.61
N LEU A 154 15.60 -5.61 26.10
CA LEU A 154 15.07 -5.41 27.44
C LEU A 154 15.91 -6.19 28.46
N PRO A 155 16.51 -5.53 29.48
CA PRO A 155 17.18 -6.22 30.56
C PRO A 155 16.16 -7.03 31.37
N ASP A 156 16.36 -8.35 31.42
CA ASP A 156 15.41 -9.35 31.92
C ASP A 156 14.84 -9.01 33.30
N ARG A 157 15.59 -8.40 34.23
CA ARG A 157 15.06 -7.93 35.54
C ARG A 157 15.90 -6.78 36.09
N ILE A 158 15.31 -5.87 36.86
CA ILE A 158 16.09 -4.95 37.70
C ILE A 158 16.41 -5.72 38.99
N PRO A 159 17.69 -6.03 39.29
CA PRO A 159 18.04 -6.62 40.57
C PRO A 159 17.75 -5.61 41.69
N PHE A 160 17.06 -6.05 42.74
CA PHE A 160 16.90 -5.25 43.95
C PHE A 160 18.15 -5.39 44.81
N GLU A 161 18.88 -4.31 45.03
CA GLU A 161 20.08 -4.27 45.90
C GLU A 161 19.79 -3.69 47.30
N GLY A 162 18.51 -3.55 47.68
CA GLY A 162 18.09 -3.00 48.98
C GLY A 162 17.75 -4.06 50.03
N ASP A 163 17.46 -3.61 51.25
CA ASP A 163 16.99 -4.45 52.35
C ASP A 163 15.52 -4.88 52.10
N PRO A 164 15.22 -6.18 51.95
CA PRO A 164 13.88 -6.68 51.57
C PRO A 164 12.81 -6.47 52.65
N HIS A 165 13.19 -6.01 53.85
CA HIS A 165 12.29 -5.79 54.99
C HIS A 165 11.77 -4.34 55.13
N GLY A 166 12.01 -3.46 54.15
CA GLY A 166 11.49 -2.08 54.13
C GLY A 166 10.11 -1.92 53.46
N GLU A 167 9.66 -0.67 53.30
CA GLU A 167 8.39 -0.26 52.62
C GLU A 167 8.24 -0.76 51.16
N VAL A 168 9.26 -1.41 50.60
CA VAL A 168 9.30 -1.94 49.23
C VAL A 168 8.86 -3.42 49.17
N SER A 169 8.63 -4.07 50.33
CA SER A 169 8.30 -5.51 50.42
C SER A 169 7.10 -5.93 49.55
N GLU A 170 6.14 -5.02 49.30
CA GLU A 170 4.98 -5.26 48.42
C GLU A 170 5.31 -5.26 46.90
N LEU A 171 6.45 -4.71 46.48
CA LEU A 171 6.95 -4.76 45.09
C LEU A 171 7.88 -5.95 44.82
N LEU A 172 8.28 -6.68 45.87
CA LEU A 172 9.26 -7.75 45.77
C LEU A 172 8.58 -9.06 45.35
N THR A 173 8.80 -9.49 44.11
CA THR A 173 8.45 -10.85 43.68
C THR A 173 9.57 -11.81 44.08
N HIS A 174 9.23 -12.79 44.92
CA HIS A 174 10.16 -13.81 45.42
C HIS A 174 10.35 -14.91 44.36
N LEU A 175 11.60 -15.21 44.00
CA LEU A 175 11.94 -16.45 43.30
C LEU A 175 12.56 -17.47 44.26
N ASP A 176 12.30 -18.76 44.03
CA ASP A 176 12.80 -19.92 44.79
C ASP A 176 14.32 -19.96 45.03
N ASN A 177 15.10 -19.09 44.39
CA ASN A 177 16.57 -19.01 44.52
C ASN A 177 17.05 -17.93 45.52
N GLY A 178 16.16 -17.33 46.32
CA GLY A 178 16.54 -16.32 47.32
C GLY A 178 16.96 -14.96 46.74
N LYS A 179 16.58 -14.66 45.50
CA LYS A 179 16.80 -13.36 44.84
C LYS A 179 15.46 -12.63 44.71
N TYR A 180 15.45 -11.37 45.13
CA TYR A 180 14.29 -10.49 45.05
C TYR A 180 14.34 -9.64 43.77
N PHE A 181 13.20 -9.50 43.11
CA PHE A 181 13.05 -8.65 41.93
C PHE A 181 11.90 -7.67 42.14
N ILE A 182 12.03 -6.48 41.54
CA ILE A 182 11.01 -5.44 41.57
C ILE A 182 10.07 -5.62 40.38
N THR A 183 8.76 -5.60 40.61
CA THR A 183 7.75 -5.58 39.54
C THR A 183 7.97 -4.37 38.61
N CYS A 184 7.62 -4.50 37.33
CA CYS A 184 7.90 -3.44 36.36
C CYS A 184 7.05 -2.17 36.58
N ILE A 185 5.88 -2.33 37.20
CA ILE A 185 5.04 -1.26 37.72
C ILE A 185 4.67 -1.59 39.17
N ASN A 186 4.56 -0.55 40.01
CA ASN A 186 3.94 -0.68 41.32
C ASN A 186 2.41 -0.69 41.15
N THR A 187 1.81 -1.88 41.15
CA THR A 187 0.36 -2.10 41.00
C THR A 187 -0.46 -1.54 42.16
N TYR A 188 0.18 -1.27 43.31
CA TYR A 188 -0.46 -0.62 44.47
C TYR A 188 -0.48 0.90 44.38
N SER A 189 0.25 1.51 43.43
CA SER A 189 0.25 2.96 43.23
C SER A 189 -0.80 3.38 42.19
N GLU A 190 -1.78 4.18 42.62
CA GLU A 190 -2.83 4.71 41.71
C GLU A 190 -2.24 5.49 40.53
N ARG A 191 -1.12 6.19 40.76
CA ARG A 191 -0.45 6.97 39.72
C ARG A 191 0.16 6.10 38.62
N ALA A 192 0.85 5.00 38.95
CA ALA A 192 1.46 4.14 37.93
C ALA A 192 0.39 3.39 37.13
N ASN A 193 -0.68 2.95 37.79
CA ASN A 193 -1.85 2.35 37.11
C ASN A 193 -2.49 3.35 36.14
N HIS A 194 -2.66 4.61 36.57
CA HIS A 194 -3.20 5.66 35.70
C HIS A 194 -2.31 5.95 34.49
N GLU A 195 -0.98 6.01 34.65
CA GLU A 195 -0.04 6.21 33.55
C GLU A 195 -0.06 5.04 32.54
N ARG A 196 -0.15 3.79 33.03
CA ARG A 196 -0.30 2.57 32.20
C ARG A 196 -1.58 2.57 31.38
N ASP A 197 -2.71 2.80 32.03
CA ASP A 197 -4.02 2.77 31.37
C ASP A 197 -4.13 3.90 30.33
N THR A 198 -3.59 5.07 30.67
CA THR A 198 -3.50 6.22 29.77
C THR A 198 -2.63 5.91 28.54
N PHE A 199 -1.47 5.27 28.73
CA PHE A 199 -0.62 4.83 27.63
C PHE A 199 -1.34 3.84 26.72
N SER A 200 -1.96 2.80 27.29
CA SER A 200 -2.70 1.79 26.53
C SER A 200 -3.85 2.40 25.73
N PHE A 201 -4.57 3.36 26.32
CA PHE A 201 -5.61 4.11 25.62
C PHE A 201 -5.07 4.92 24.44
N TYR A 202 -3.98 5.67 24.64
CA TYR A 202 -3.36 6.44 23.56
C TYR A 202 -2.78 5.56 22.46
N LEU A 203 -2.20 4.41 22.81
CA LEU A 203 -1.70 3.43 21.87
C LEU A 203 -2.84 2.86 21.01
N ALA A 204 -3.96 2.48 21.64
CA ALA A 204 -5.15 2.02 20.93
C ALA A 204 -5.71 3.11 20.00
N CYS A 205 -5.81 4.35 20.48
CA CYS A 205 -6.27 5.48 19.68
C CYS A 205 -5.37 5.74 18.48
N THR A 206 -4.05 5.76 18.68
CA THR A 206 -3.07 6.02 17.61
C THR A 206 -3.13 4.95 16.53
N ASN A 207 -3.16 3.66 16.92
CA ASN A 207 -3.32 2.57 15.95
C ASN A 207 -4.64 2.64 15.20
N THR A 208 -5.74 2.97 15.88
CA THR A 208 -7.05 3.17 15.24
C THR A 208 -6.99 4.29 14.20
N ILE A 209 -6.35 5.41 14.52
CA ILE A 209 -6.16 6.53 13.58
C ILE A 209 -5.33 6.09 12.37
N VAL A 210 -4.25 5.33 12.57
CA VAL A 210 -3.42 4.80 11.48
C VAL A 210 -4.25 3.87 10.57
N LEU A 211 -4.98 2.92 11.15
CA LEU A 211 -5.82 1.99 10.39
C LEU A 211 -6.92 2.72 9.60
N VAL A 212 -7.65 3.64 10.23
CA VAL A 212 -8.72 4.40 9.57
C VAL A 212 -8.15 5.35 8.51
N GLY A 213 -7.07 6.06 8.83
CA GLY A 213 -6.41 6.99 7.89
C GLY A 213 -5.88 6.27 6.66
N MET A 214 -5.21 5.14 6.85
CA MET A 214 -4.74 4.29 5.75
C MET A 214 -5.91 3.65 4.98
N GLY A 215 -7.00 3.29 5.65
CA GLY A 215 -8.23 2.81 5.02
C GLY A 215 -8.86 3.85 4.10
N VAL A 216 -8.99 5.11 4.57
CA VAL A 216 -9.48 6.23 3.77
C VAL A 216 -8.55 6.51 2.58
N TRP A 217 -7.24 6.52 2.81
CA TRP A 217 -6.25 6.67 1.75
C TRP A 217 -6.35 5.57 0.69
N GLY A 218 -6.45 4.31 1.13
CA GLY A 218 -6.68 3.15 0.27
C GLY A 218 -7.94 3.28 -0.56
N TYR A 219 -9.04 3.75 0.05
CA TYR A 219 -10.29 4.00 -0.65
C TYR A 219 -10.18 5.10 -1.71
N ILE A 220 -9.50 6.21 -1.41
CA ILE A 220 -9.25 7.30 -2.37
C ILE A 220 -8.45 6.76 -3.57
N LYS A 221 -7.39 5.99 -3.31
CA LYS A 221 -6.57 5.37 -4.37
C LYS A 221 -7.37 4.37 -5.19
N PHE A 222 -8.17 3.53 -4.54
CA PHE A 222 -9.08 2.60 -5.21
C PHE A 222 -10.06 3.34 -6.14
N ARG A 223 -10.64 4.46 -5.70
CA ARG A 223 -11.50 5.31 -6.56
C ARG A 223 -10.73 5.94 -7.72
N GLY A 224 -9.47 6.32 -7.51
CA GLY A 224 -8.60 6.81 -8.59
C GLY A 224 -8.40 5.74 -9.67
N VAL A 225 -8.01 4.53 -9.26
CA VAL A 225 -7.83 3.40 -10.18
C VAL A 225 -9.13 3.04 -10.89
N SER A 226 -10.26 2.97 -10.19
CA SER A 226 -11.53 2.62 -10.82
C SER A 226 -12.00 3.61 -11.88
N ARG A 227 -11.71 4.90 -11.71
CA ARG A 227 -11.97 5.92 -12.73
C ARG A 227 -11.15 5.71 -14.00
N THR A 228 -9.93 5.18 -13.91
CA THR A 228 -9.09 4.92 -15.10
C THR A 228 -9.61 3.77 -15.95
N TYR A 229 -10.33 2.81 -15.37
CA TYR A 229 -10.93 1.68 -16.09
C TYR A 229 -12.35 1.96 -16.62
N GLN A 230 -12.82 3.21 -16.57
CA GLN A 230 -14.11 3.57 -17.18
C GLN A 230 -14.05 3.46 -18.70
N ALA A 231 -15.03 2.78 -19.29
CA ALA A 231 -15.08 2.49 -20.73
C ALA A 231 -14.94 3.73 -21.61
N ARG A 232 -15.54 4.87 -21.23
CA ARG A 232 -15.40 6.14 -21.97
C ARG A 232 -13.95 6.61 -22.06
N ARG A 233 -13.23 6.63 -20.93
CA ARG A 233 -11.82 7.05 -20.89
C ARG A 233 -10.90 6.09 -21.64
N LEU A 234 -11.17 4.78 -21.55
CA LEU A 234 -10.42 3.78 -22.31
C LEU A 234 -10.65 3.93 -23.82
N LEU A 235 -11.88 4.25 -24.24
CA LEU A 235 -12.20 4.53 -25.64
C LEU A 235 -11.52 5.81 -26.13
N ASP A 236 -11.57 6.89 -25.35
CA ASP A 236 -10.93 8.17 -25.70
C ASP A 236 -9.42 7.99 -25.87
N TRP A 237 -8.78 7.26 -24.94
CA TRP A 237 -7.36 6.91 -25.03
C TRP A 237 -7.05 6.07 -26.28
N TYR A 238 -7.87 5.04 -26.54
CA TYR A 238 -7.70 4.17 -27.72
C TYR A 238 -7.82 4.98 -29.02
N HIS A 239 -8.78 5.91 -29.09
CA HIS A 239 -8.95 6.78 -30.24
C HIS A 239 -7.79 7.76 -30.42
N SER A 240 -7.28 8.36 -29.33
CA SER A 240 -6.10 9.25 -29.42
C SER A 240 -4.86 8.51 -29.90
N GLU A 241 -4.61 7.30 -29.40
CA GLU A 241 -3.43 6.51 -29.77
C GLU A 241 -3.51 6.00 -31.22
N LYS A 242 -4.71 5.63 -31.67
CA LYS A 242 -4.94 5.28 -33.08
C LYS A 242 -4.74 6.47 -34.01
N ALA A 243 -5.15 7.67 -33.61
CA ALA A 243 -4.96 8.89 -34.38
C ALA A 243 -3.47 9.27 -34.47
N GLU A 244 -2.73 9.17 -33.37
CA GLU A 244 -1.28 9.44 -33.35
C GLU A 244 -0.49 8.46 -34.23
N ASN A 245 -0.78 7.15 -34.13
CA ASN A 245 -0.15 6.14 -34.98
C ASN A 245 -0.46 6.32 -36.47
N GLN A 246 -1.67 6.79 -36.81
CA GLN A 246 -2.02 7.13 -38.19
C GLN A 246 -1.27 8.37 -38.68
N GLN A 247 -1.06 9.38 -37.84
CA GLN A 247 -0.27 10.56 -38.20
C GLN A 247 1.20 10.20 -38.42
N ILE A 248 1.77 9.37 -37.56
CA ILE A 248 3.15 8.89 -37.69
C ILE A 248 3.32 8.10 -39.01
N SER A 249 2.42 7.16 -39.32
CA SER A 249 2.50 6.39 -40.57
C SER A 249 2.35 7.27 -41.82
N MET A 250 1.46 8.26 -41.78
CA MET A 250 1.30 9.24 -42.87
C MET A 250 2.54 10.12 -43.03
N SER A 251 3.21 10.48 -41.94
CA SER A 251 4.45 11.25 -41.97
C SER A 251 5.61 10.43 -42.59
N LEU A 252 5.75 9.16 -42.19
CA LEU A 252 6.75 8.23 -42.75
C LEU A 252 6.53 7.99 -44.25
N HIS A 253 5.28 7.85 -44.69
CA HIS A 253 4.95 7.75 -46.11
C HIS A 253 5.26 9.04 -46.89
N ARG A 254 5.08 10.22 -46.27
CA ARG A 254 5.34 11.52 -46.90
C ARG A 254 6.84 11.80 -47.06
N PHE A 255 7.70 11.24 -46.21
CA PHE A 255 9.16 11.37 -46.32
C PHE A 255 9.81 10.39 -47.32
N GLY A 256 9.03 9.65 -48.11
CA GLY A 256 9.56 8.89 -49.24
C GLY A 256 10.47 7.73 -48.86
N ILE A 257 10.40 7.23 -47.61
CA ILE A 257 10.99 5.95 -47.23
C ILE A 257 10.04 4.83 -47.70
N GLY A 258 9.77 4.81 -49.00
CA GLY A 258 8.99 3.77 -49.66
C GLY A 258 9.90 2.57 -49.91
N GLY A 259 9.98 1.66 -48.94
CA GLY A 259 10.68 0.40 -49.13
C GLY A 259 11.33 -0.23 -47.90
N VAL A 260 11.21 0.37 -46.71
CA VAL A 260 11.65 -0.31 -45.49
C VAL A 260 10.41 -0.93 -44.85
N ASP A 261 10.35 -2.27 -44.87
CA ASP A 261 9.51 -3.03 -43.96
C ASP A 261 9.66 -2.42 -42.58
N VAL A 262 8.60 -1.77 -42.10
CA VAL A 262 8.56 -1.24 -40.74
C VAL A 262 8.84 -2.43 -39.83
N PRO A 263 9.98 -2.48 -39.11
CA PRO A 263 10.12 -3.47 -38.07
C PRO A 263 8.99 -3.16 -37.11
N HIS A 264 8.11 -4.16 -36.91
CA HIS A 264 7.16 -4.17 -35.81
C HIS A 264 7.83 -3.55 -34.61
N THR A 265 7.29 -2.41 -34.19
CA THR A 265 7.79 -1.65 -33.05
C THR A 265 7.84 -2.63 -31.88
N GLN A 266 9.06 -3.02 -31.50
CA GLN A 266 9.31 -3.61 -30.20
C GLN A 266 8.61 -2.71 -29.19
N HIS A 267 7.82 -3.32 -28.31
CA HIS A 267 7.35 -2.69 -27.08
C HIS A 267 8.57 -2.36 -26.19
N GLY A 268 9.32 -1.32 -26.56
CA GLY A 268 10.28 -0.62 -25.73
C GLY A 268 9.55 0.47 -24.93
N PRO A 269 9.99 0.77 -23.70
CA PRO A 269 9.25 1.61 -22.78
C PRO A 269 9.30 3.06 -23.26
N LEU A 270 8.19 3.58 -23.78
CA LEU A 270 8.08 5.01 -24.05
C LEU A 270 7.86 5.76 -22.72
N SER A 271 8.76 6.72 -22.54
CA SER A 271 8.96 7.56 -21.36
C SER A 271 7.68 8.33 -20.95
N PRO A 272 7.34 8.40 -19.65
CA PRO A 272 6.17 9.11 -19.15
C PRO A 272 6.48 10.60 -19.05
N ALA A 273 6.59 11.32 -20.17
CA ALA A 273 7.02 12.72 -20.14
C ALA A 273 5.99 13.75 -20.62
N SER A 274 4.89 13.37 -21.30
CA SER A 274 3.96 14.38 -21.84
C SER A 274 2.55 14.39 -21.24
N SER A 275 2.10 13.32 -20.57
CA SER A 275 0.72 13.25 -20.05
C SER A 275 0.54 13.79 -18.62
N TYR A 276 1.63 14.05 -17.88
CA TYR A 276 1.55 14.53 -16.50
C TYR A 276 1.50 16.05 -16.33
N ARG A 277 1.62 16.86 -17.40
CA ARG A 277 1.65 18.33 -17.27
C ARG A 277 0.28 19.02 -17.29
N ALA A 278 -0.82 18.26 -17.33
CA ALA A 278 -2.17 18.79 -17.49
C ALA A 278 -3.14 18.50 -16.33
N TYR A 279 -2.65 18.05 -15.16
CA TYR A 279 -3.54 17.62 -14.06
C TYR A 279 -3.36 18.36 -12.72
N ASP A 280 -2.69 19.52 -12.73
CA ASP A 280 -2.67 20.48 -11.61
C ASP A 280 -3.19 21.85 -12.09
N SER A 281 -4.49 21.95 -12.35
CA SER A 281 -5.23 23.22 -12.38
C SER A 281 -6.70 22.95 -12.67
N ASP A 282 -7.43 22.53 -11.64
CA ASP A 282 -8.88 22.75 -11.54
C ASP A 282 -9.22 22.82 -10.04
N GLN A 283 -8.66 23.84 -9.40
CA GLN A 283 -9.26 24.48 -8.22
C GLN A 283 -9.90 25.78 -8.71
N ASP A 284 -11.17 25.70 -9.11
CA ASP A 284 -12.07 26.87 -9.12
C ASP A 284 -13.15 26.58 -8.06
N SER A 285 -13.14 27.29 -6.94
CA SER A 285 -13.63 28.68 -6.82
C SER A 285 -15.15 28.75 -7.08
N THR A 286 -15.91 28.56 -6.00
CA THR A 286 -17.32 28.96 -5.86
C THR A 286 -17.49 29.40 -4.40
N GLY A 287 -18.03 30.54 -4.05
CA GLY A 287 -18.54 31.65 -4.84
C GLY A 287 -18.70 32.87 -3.94
N GLY A 288 -18.37 34.03 -4.48
CA GLY A 288 -18.71 35.32 -3.90
C GLY A 288 -19.30 36.18 -4.99
N ALA A 289 -20.60 36.46 -4.89
CA ALA A 289 -21.22 37.76 -5.13
C ALA A 289 -22.72 37.60 -5.32
N ASP A 290 -23.50 38.31 -4.49
CA ASP A 290 -24.70 38.98 -5.00
C ASP A 290 -24.95 40.26 -4.18
N PRO A 291 -24.88 41.46 -4.80
CA PRO A 291 -25.29 42.71 -4.18
C PRO A 291 -26.53 43.31 -4.86
N LYS A 292 -27.63 43.48 -4.12
CA LYS A 292 -28.74 44.42 -4.41
C LYS A 292 -29.29 44.91 -3.05
N LYS A 293 -29.00 46.12 -2.56
CA LYS A 293 -29.45 47.49 -2.91
C LYS A 293 -30.94 47.78 -2.60
N TYR A 294 -31.15 48.82 -1.78
CA TYR A 294 -32.39 49.54 -1.37
C TYR A 294 -33.26 48.89 -0.27
N GLY A 295 -33.75 49.57 0.77
CA GLY A 295 -33.67 50.98 1.17
C GLY A 295 -34.54 51.25 2.42
N GLY A 296 -34.20 52.32 3.14
CA GLY A 296 -35.05 53.16 4.00
C GLY A 296 -36.11 52.54 4.92
N LYS A 297 -35.85 52.52 6.23
CA LYS A 297 -36.29 53.50 7.23
C LYS A 297 -35.67 53.16 8.58
#